data_AF-A0A525IHM8-F1
#
_entry.id   AF-A0A525IHM8-F1
#
_cell.length_a   1.000
_cell.length_b   1.000
_cell.length_c   1.000
_cell.angle_alpha   90.00
_cell.angle_beta   90.00
_cell.angle_gamma   90.00
#
_symmetry.space_group_name_H-M   'P 1'
#
loop_
_entity.id
_entity.type
_entity.pdbx_description
1 polymer ?
#
loop_
_entity_poly.entity_id
_entity_poly.type
_entity_poly.pdbx_seq_one_letter_code
_entity_poly.pdbx_strand_id
1 'polypeptide(L)'
;MWDTAEVKLLTKLWAKGHSAGQCGKRLHYSRSAVCGKLQRLGLKRGHRPPTAKPIITSVPRSPVPVEPVRAERMPTPAKPVPLTKKQMYEMLAQAVRNTG
;
A
#
# COMPACT_ATOMS: atom_id res chain seq x y z
N MET A 1 -1.62 2.94 20.34
CA MET A 1 -0.47 3.62 20.99
C MET A 1 0.47 2.54 21.49
N TRP A 2 1.79 2.67 21.32
CA TRP A 2 2.73 1.61 21.72
C TRP A 2 3.02 1.69 23.21
N ASP A 3 2.61 0.69 23.97
CA ASP A 3 2.99 0.59 25.39
C ASP A 3 4.42 0.04 25.56
N THR A 4 5.04 0.37 26.69
CA THR A 4 6.38 -0.09 27.06
C THR A 4 6.46 -1.61 27.19
N ALA A 5 5.41 -2.26 27.70
CA ALA A 5 5.36 -3.72 27.81
C ALA A 5 5.33 -4.39 26.42
N GLU A 6 4.58 -3.82 25.49
CA GLU A 6 4.51 -4.32 24.11
C GLU A 6 5.82 -4.14 23.35
N VAL A 7 6.53 -3.04 23.58
CA VAL A 7 7.87 -2.81 23.01
C VAL A 7 8.88 -3.81 23.56
N LYS A 8 8.81 -4.12 24.86
CA LYS A 8 9.68 -5.14 25.50
C LYS A 8 9.41 -6.53 24.92
N LEU A 9 8.14 -6.90 24.75
CA LEU A 9 7.74 -8.17 24.14
C LEU A 9 8.15 -8.23 22.66
N LEU A 10 7.96 -7.16 21.91
CA LEU A 10 8.41 -7.04 20.52
C LEU A 10 9.91 -7.28 20.40
N THR A 11 10.71 -6.62 21.24
CA THR A 11 12.17 -6.75 21.24
C THR A 11 12.60 -8.18 21.58
N LYS A 12 11.93 -8.82 22.56
CA LYS A 12 12.17 -10.23 22.90
C LYS A 12 11.83 -11.18 21.75
N LEU A 13 10.70 -10.98 21.06
CA LEU A 13 10.30 -11.78 19.90
C LEU A 13 11.26 -11.58 18.72
N TRP A 14 11.70 -10.34 18.52
CA TRP A 14 12.66 -9.97 17.49
C TRP A 14 14.02 -10.62 17.69
N ALA A 15 14.55 -10.58 18.92
CA ALA A 15 15.80 -11.26 19.30
C ALA A 15 15.71 -12.77 19.10
N LYS A 16 14.53 -13.38 19.32
CA LYS A 16 14.25 -14.79 18.99
C LYS A 16 14.14 -15.09 17.49
N GLY A 17 14.34 -14.11 16.61
CA GLY A 17 14.28 -14.32 15.16
C GLY A 17 12.86 -14.34 14.56
N HIS A 18 11.81 -13.93 15.29
CA HIS A 18 10.46 -13.88 14.72
C HIS A 18 10.33 -12.77 13.67
N SER A 19 9.70 -13.07 12.52
CA SER A 19 9.45 -12.06 11.48
C SER A 19 8.47 -10.99 11.95
N ALA A 20 8.49 -9.80 11.34
CA ALA A 20 7.58 -8.71 11.68
C ALA A 20 6.10 -9.12 11.59
N GLY A 21 5.74 -9.99 10.64
CA GLY A 21 4.39 -10.53 10.54
C GLY A 21 4.03 -11.47 11.69
N GLN A 22 4.95 -12.32 12.13
CA GLN A 22 4.74 -13.19 13.29
C GLN A 22 4.65 -12.40 14.60
N CYS A 23 5.48 -11.36 14.74
CA CYS A 23 5.40 -10.43 15.87
C CYS A 23 4.04 -9.70 15.89
N GLY A 24 3.59 -9.22 14.73
CA GLY A 24 2.29 -8.56 14.58
C GLY A 24 1.11 -9.45 14.94
N LYS A 25 1.12 -10.71 14.53
CA LYS A 25 0.06 -11.68 14.89
C LYS A 25 -0.07 -11.90 16.41
N ARG A 26 1.04 -11.82 17.16
CA ARG A 26 1.04 -12.01 18.62
C ARG A 26 0.72 -10.75 19.41
N LEU A 27 1.06 -9.60 18.86
CA LEU A 27 0.82 -8.28 19.48
C LEU A 27 -0.43 -7.59 18.91
N HIS A 28 -1.20 -8.28 18.07
CA HIS A 28 -2.37 -7.74 17.36
C HIS A 28 -2.10 -6.46 16.53
N TYR A 29 -0.87 -6.28 16.05
CA TYR A 29 -0.48 -5.19 15.16
C TYR A 29 -0.32 -5.66 13.71
N SER A 30 -0.58 -4.76 12.76
CA SER A 30 -0.28 -5.02 11.36
C SER A 30 1.23 -5.19 11.14
N ARG A 31 1.61 -5.98 10.12
CA ARG A 31 3.03 -6.20 9.76
C ARG A 31 3.76 -4.88 9.48
N SER A 32 3.07 -3.91 8.87
CA SER A 32 3.63 -2.58 8.57
C SER A 32 3.85 -1.74 9.84
N ALA A 33 2.91 -1.79 10.80
CA ALA A 33 3.07 -1.09 12.08
C ALA A 33 4.29 -1.59 12.85
N VAL A 34 4.48 -2.91 12.90
CA VAL A 34 5.66 -3.53 13.53
C VAL A 34 6.94 -3.15 12.79
N CYS A 35 6.95 -3.20 11.46
CA CYS A 35 8.09 -2.81 10.65
C CYS A 35 8.52 -1.36 10.92
N GLY A 36 7.56 -0.42 10.93
CA GLY A 36 7.83 0.98 11.24
C GLY A 36 8.31 1.19 12.68
N LYS A 37 7.82 0.42 13.65
CA LYS A 37 8.31 0.48 15.03
C LYS A 37 9.74 -0.04 15.15
N LEU A 38 10.06 -1.16 14.51
CA LEU A 38 11.42 -1.71 14.48
C LEU A 38 12.41 -0.75 13.81
N GLN A 39 12.00 -0.07 12.74
CA GLN A 39 12.80 0.97 12.09
C GLN A 39 13.11 2.14 13.03
N ARG A 40 12.12 2.63 13.80
CA ARG A 40 12.31 3.68 14.82
C ARG A 40 13.21 3.23 15.97
N LEU A 41 13.22 1.94 16.30
CA LEU A 41 14.10 1.36 17.34
C LEU A 41 15.51 1.04 16.81
N GLY A 42 15.78 1.24 15.52
CA GLY A 42 17.07 0.87 14.92
C GLY A 42 17.30 -0.65 14.81
N LEU A 43 16.29 -1.46 15.12
CA LEU A 43 16.36 -2.91 15.09
C LEU A 43 16.20 -3.42 13.65
N LYS A 44 17.25 -3.25 12.84
CA LYS A 44 17.30 -3.78 11.47
C LYS A 44 17.54 -5.29 11.52
N ARG A 45 16.71 -6.05 10.82
CA ARG A 45 17.07 -7.42 10.45
C ARG A 45 18.10 -7.27 9.35
N GLY A 46 19.23 -7.97 9.45
CA GLY A 46 20.20 -8.04 8.37
C GLY A 46 19.47 -8.33 7.05
N HIS A 47 19.94 -7.69 5.97
CA HIS A 47 19.36 -7.88 4.64
C HIS A 47 19.27 -9.38 4.35
N ARG A 48 18.05 -9.93 4.30
CA ARG A 48 17.88 -11.31 3.88
C ARG A 48 18.29 -11.34 2.42
N PRO A 49 19.22 -12.21 1.99
CA PRO A 49 19.52 -12.35 0.58
C PRO A 49 18.20 -12.58 -0.16
N PRO A 50 18.02 -11.98 -1.36
CA PRO A 50 16.81 -12.15 -2.13
C PRO A 50 16.52 -13.65 -2.20
N THR A 51 15.37 -14.08 -1.68
CA THR A 51 14.93 -15.46 -1.85
C THR A 51 14.99 -15.76 -3.35
N ALA A 52 15.69 -16.85 -3.69
CA ALA A 52 15.98 -17.25 -5.07
C ALA A 52 14.79 -16.95 -5.97
N LYS A 53 15.05 -16.22 -7.08
CA LYS A 53 14.08 -15.73 -8.08
C LYS A 53 12.86 -16.64 -8.10
N PRO A 54 11.76 -16.31 -7.39
CA PRO A 54 10.60 -17.16 -7.44
C PRO A 54 10.14 -17.10 -8.88
N ILE A 55 10.11 -18.25 -9.56
CA ILE A 55 9.39 -18.37 -10.82
C ILE A 55 7.94 -18.15 -10.43
N ILE A 56 7.48 -16.91 -10.56
CA ILE A 56 6.06 -16.57 -10.45
C ILE A 56 5.46 -17.09 -11.75
N THR A 57 5.21 -18.40 -11.81
CA THR A 57 4.30 -18.95 -12.80
C THR A 57 2.93 -18.40 -12.44
N SER A 58 2.49 -17.39 -13.19
CA SER A 58 1.09 -17.02 -13.22
C SER A 58 0.33 -18.25 -13.68
N VAL A 59 -0.22 -19.02 -12.75
CA VAL A 59 -1.16 -20.08 -13.11
C VAL A 59 -2.31 -19.37 -13.83
N PRO A 60 -2.57 -19.66 -15.11
CA PRO A 60 -3.75 -19.13 -15.78
C PRO A 60 -4.94 -19.58 -14.95
N ARG A 61 -5.62 -18.61 -14.33
CA ARG A 61 -6.83 -18.86 -13.57
C ARG A 61 -7.80 -19.47 -14.56
N SER A 62 -8.08 -20.77 -14.41
CA SER A 62 -9.11 -21.43 -15.22
C SER A 62 -10.37 -20.57 -15.12
N PRO A 63 -10.98 -20.16 -16.25
CA PRO A 63 -12.22 -19.41 -16.20
C PRO A 63 -13.27 -20.36 -15.62
N VAL A 64 -13.49 -20.27 -14.32
CA VAL A 64 -14.77 -20.66 -13.74
C VAL A 64 -15.82 -19.87 -14.54
N PRO A 65 -16.87 -20.52 -15.05
CA PRO A 65 -18.01 -19.81 -15.62
C PRO A 65 -18.62 -18.96 -14.50
N VAL A 66 -18.13 -17.73 -14.36
CA VAL A 66 -18.85 -16.70 -13.64
C VAL A 66 -19.98 -16.33 -14.58
N GLU A 67 -21.19 -16.76 -14.24
CA GLU A 67 -22.37 -16.08 -14.76
C GLU A 67 -22.12 -14.58 -14.59
N PRO A 68 -22.42 -13.74 -15.60
CA PRO A 68 -22.19 -12.31 -15.51
C PRO A 68 -23.18 -11.76 -14.48
N VAL A 69 -22.83 -11.86 -13.20
CA VAL A 69 -23.33 -10.94 -12.19
C VAL A 69 -22.89 -9.60 -12.74
N ARG A 70 -23.85 -8.84 -13.24
CA ARG A 70 -23.70 -7.47 -13.68
C ARG A 70 -23.23 -6.70 -12.46
N ALA A 71 -21.93 -6.76 -12.20
CA ALA A 71 -21.26 -5.81 -11.36
C ALA A 71 -21.44 -4.50 -12.11
N GLU A 72 -22.40 -3.71 -11.65
CA GLU A 72 -22.40 -2.28 -11.92
C GLU A 72 -21.00 -1.80 -11.53
N ARG A 73 -20.14 -1.70 -12.55
CA ARG A 73 -18.79 -1.18 -12.37
C ARG A 73 -19.01 0.22 -11.84
N MET A 74 -18.79 0.41 -10.54
CA MET A 74 -18.64 1.75 -10.00
C MET A 74 -17.64 2.46 -10.91
N PRO A 75 -17.99 3.64 -11.46
CA PRO A 75 -17.11 4.32 -12.39
C PRO A 75 -15.76 4.48 -11.70
N THR A 76 -14.74 3.88 -12.30
CA THR A 76 -13.36 4.14 -11.90
C THR A 76 -13.16 5.65 -11.99
N PRO A 77 -12.60 6.32 -10.97
CA PRO A 77 -12.35 7.74 -11.06
C PRO A 77 -11.41 7.95 -12.24
N ALA A 78 -11.94 8.55 -13.31
CA ALA A 78 -11.19 8.91 -14.49
C ALA A 78 -10.03 9.79 -14.00
N LYS A 79 -8.80 9.43 -14.39
CA LYS A 79 -7.63 10.27 -14.10
C LYS A 79 -7.95 11.67 -14.64
N PRO A 80 -7.79 12.74 -13.85
CA PRO A 80 -8.03 14.08 -14.35
C PRO A 80 -7.09 14.31 -15.53
N VAL A 81 -7.67 14.54 -16.70
CA VAL A 81 -6.92 14.91 -17.90
C VAL A 81 -6.22 16.23 -17.55
N PRO A 82 -4.88 16.31 -17.64
CA PRO A 82 -4.20 17.56 -17.37
C PRO A 82 -4.65 18.60 -18.38
N LEU A 83 -5.28 19.67 -17.90
CA LEU A 83 -5.62 20.84 -18.71
C LEU A 83 -4.33 21.35 -19.38
N THR A 84 -4.32 21.37 -20.70
CA THR A 84 -3.19 21.92 -21.43
C THR A 84 -3.12 23.44 -21.23
N LYS A 85 -1.91 24.01 -21.26
CA LYS A 85 -1.68 25.45 -21.04
C LYS A 85 -2.54 26.33 -21.97
N LYS A 86 -2.78 25.87 -23.20
CA LYS A 86 -3.66 26.54 -24.18
C LYS A 86 -5.10 26.64 -23.69
N GLN A 87 -5.66 25.54 -23.15
CA GLN A 87 -7.02 25.50 -22.62
C GLN A 87 -7.17 26.39 -21.38
N MET A 88 -6.13 26.47 -20.54
CA MET A 88 -6.12 27.38 -19.38
C MET A 88 -6.23 28.85 -19.82
N TYR A 89 -5.43 29.28 -20.81
CA TYR A 89 -5.49 30.65 -21.31
C TYR A 89 -6.82 30.99 -21.98
N GLU A 90 -7.40 30.03 -22.71
CA GLU A 90 -8.69 30.23 -23.36
C GLU A 90 -9.82 30.40 -22.34
N MET A 91 -9.82 29.62 -21.26
CA MET A 91 -10.77 29.75 -20.15
C MET A 91 -10.65 31.11 -19.46
N LEU A 92 -9.41 31.59 -19.21
CA LEU A 92 -9.18 32.93 -18.65
C LEU A 92 -9.67 34.04 -19.59
N ALA A 93 -9.39 33.92 -20.90
CA ALA A 93 -9.83 34.89 -21.90
C ALA A 93 -11.36 34.92 -22.06
N GLN A 94 -12.05 33.79 -21.88
CA GLN A 94 -13.52 33.74 -21.85
C GLN A 94 -14.08 34.40 -20.58
N ALA A 95 -13.49 34.14 -19.41
CA ALA A 95 -13.94 34.72 -18.14
C ALA A 95 -13.87 36.26 -18.16
N VAL A 96 -12.76 36.82 -18.68
CA VAL A 96 -12.60 38.28 -18.82
C VAL A 96 -13.67 38.86 -19.76
N ARG A 97 -14.03 38.16 -20.84
CA ARG A 97 -15.07 38.61 -21.78
C ARG A 97 -16.48 38.59 -21.21
N ASN A 98 -16.79 37.65 -20.32
CA ASN A 98 -18.11 37.53 -19.69
C ASN A 98 -18.31 38.48 -18.50
N THR A 99 -17.27 39.20 -18.07
CA THR A 99 -17.32 40.14 -16.93
C THR A 99 -17.45 41.60 -17.40
N GLY A 100 -18.02 41.82 -18.59
CA GLY A 100 -18.26 43.14 -19.20
C GLY A 100 -19.73 43.39 -19.44
#